data_AF-A0A2D8FQW8-F1
#
_entry.id   AF-A0A2D8FQW8-F1
#
_cell.length_a   1.000
_cell.length_b   1.000
_cell.length_c   1.000
_cell.angle_alpha   90.00
_cell.angle_beta   90.00
_cell.angle_gamma   90.00
#
_symmetry.space_group_name_H-M   'P 1'
#
loop_
_entity.id
_entity.type
_entity.pdbx_description
1 polymer ?
#
loop_
_entity_poly.entity_id
_entity_poly.type
_entity_poly.pdbx_seq_one_letter_code
_entity_poly.pdbx_strand_id
1 'polypeptide(L)'
;MMRLDKEQTLILIWSMAAIAMTVAVLVGAWMGLPPQWAGIDGAPPLAERLAYALRVDLPIFLWLAGCVRVVASVRFRSDADRPGSAYAPPSARLAAPAAVLQNSLEQTVLAFGGHLILATTLRGPELVLLPALVALYLFGRVTFAFAYPKGAAARAFGMALTGASTLAAYAIAIFQIFLGR
;
A
#
# COMPACT_ATOMS: atom_id res chain seq x y z
N MET A 1 -31.74 6.13 -11.82
CA MET A 1 -30.60 5.24 -11.52
C MET A 1 -29.61 5.37 -12.67
N MET A 2 -28.43 5.94 -12.44
CA MET A 2 -27.44 6.20 -13.50
C MET A 2 -26.81 4.86 -13.94
N ARG A 3 -26.85 4.54 -15.23
CA ARG A 3 -26.28 3.30 -15.78
C ARG A 3 -24.76 3.47 -15.89
N LEU A 4 -24.00 2.60 -15.23
CA LEU A 4 -22.55 2.59 -15.34
C LEU A 4 -22.13 2.23 -16.77
N ASP A 5 -21.10 2.90 -17.27
CA ASP A 5 -20.44 2.48 -18.50
C ASP A 5 -19.55 1.24 -18.28
N LYS A 6 -18.98 0.71 -19.37
CA LYS A 6 -18.14 -0.49 -19.33
C LYS A 6 -16.87 -0.28 -18.50
N GLU A 7 -16.24 0.89 -18.57
CA GLU A 7 -15.01 1.18 -17.84
C GLU A 7 -15.30 1.29 -16.34
N GLN A 8 -16.35 2.02 -15.96
CA GLN A 8 -16.84 2.14 -14.59
C GLN A 8 -17.20 0.78 -13.99
N THR A 9 -17.86 -0.08 -14.77
CA THR A 9 -18.19 -1.45 -14.35
C THR A 9 -16.94 -2.26 -14.05
N LEU A 10 -15.92 -2.18 -14.92
CA LEU A 10 -14.65 -2.88 -14.71
C LEU A 10 -13.88 -2.33 -13.49
N ILE A 11 -13.86 -1.02 -13.29
CA ILE A 11 -13.27 -0.40 -12.10
C ILE A 11 -13.93 -0.95 -10.84
N LEU A 12 -15.26 -1.04 -10.82
CA LEU A 12 -16.01 -1.57 -9.68
C LEU A 12 -15.67 -3.05 -9.43
N ILE A 13 -15.69 -3.90 -10.46
CA ILE A 13 -15.37 -5.33 -10.34
C ILE A 13 -13.97 -5.53 -9.75
N TRP A 14 -12.96 -4.84 -10.30
CA TRP A 14 -11.58 -4.99 -9.85
C TRP A 14 -11.34 -4.42 -8.46
N SER A 15 -12.07 -3.35 -8.11
CA SER A 15 -12.02 -2.80 -6.75
C SER A 15 -12.64 -3.75 -5.73
N MET A 16 -13.77 -4.36 -6.07
CA MET A 16 -14.42 -5.37 -5.20
C MET A 16 -13.55 -6.62 -5.03
N ALA A 17 -12.89 -7.08 -6.10
CA ALA A 17 -11.95 -8.20 -6.01
C ALA A 17 -10.77 -7.89 -5.07
N ALA A 18 -10.22 -6.68 -5.13
CA ALA A 18 -9.15 -6.24 -4.25
C ALA A 18 -9.58 -6.16 -2.77
N ILE A 19 -10.78 -5.64 -2.51
CA ILE A 19 -11.35 -5.60 -1.16
C ILE A 19 -11.58 -7.02 -0.63
N ALA A 20 -12.16 -7.91 -1.43
CA ALA A 20 -12.37 -9.30 -1.05
C ALA A 20 -11.04 -10.02 -0.72
N MET A 21 -10.01 -9.79 -1.53
CA MET A 21 -8.68 -10.35 -1.28
C MET A 21 -8.06 -9.79 0.01
N THR A 22 -8.23 -8.49 0.27
CA THR A 22 -7.77 -7.87 1.53
C THR A 22 -8.40 -8.58 2.73
N VAL A 23 -9.73 -8.72 2.73
CA VAL A 23 -10.46 -9.41 3.82
C VAL A 23 -9.99 -10.86 3.95
N ALA A 24 -9.90 -11.60 2.85
CA ALA A 24 -9.48 -13.00 2.85
C ALA A 24 -8.06 -13.18 3.42
N VAL A 25 -7.11 -12.33 3.02
CA VAL A 25 -5.72 -12.40 3.52
C VAL A 25 -5.63 -12.03 4.99
N LEU A 26 -6.35 -11.00 5.44
CA LEU A 26 -6.33 -10.61 6.86
C LEU A 26 -6.97 -11.66 7.77
N VAL A 27 -8.12 -12.22 7.35
CA VAL A 27 -8.77 -13.32 8.07
C VAL A 27 -7.89 -14.57 8.07
N GLY A 28 -7.29 -14.92 6.93
CA GLY A 28 -6.36 -16.05 6.82
C GLY A 28 -5.12 -15.88 7.70
N ALA A 29 -4.53 -14.68 7.74
CA ALA A 29 -3.41 -14.37 8.61
C ALA A 29 -3.79 -14.47 10.09
N TRP A 30 -4.94 -13.92 10.47
CA TRP A 30 -5.46 -13.99 11.84
C TRP A 30 -5.72 -15.41 12.32
N MET A 31 -6.32 -16.25 11.48
CA MET A 31 -6.75 -17.60 11.86
C MET A 31 -5.64 -18.65 11.72
N GLY A 32 -4.71 -18.46 10.77
CA GLY A 32 -3.86 -19.54 10.30
C GLY A 32 -2.37 -19.27 10.32
N LEU A 33 -1.90 -18.02 10.52
CA LEU A 33 -0.47 -17.73 10.55
C LEU A 33 0.08 -17.91 11.97
N PRO A 34 0.98 -18.88 12.22
CA PRO A 34 1.60 -19.02 13.53
C PRO A 34 2.48 -17.79 13.82
N PRO A 35 2.27 -17.06 14.93
CA PRO A 35 3.00 -15.81 15.21
C PRO A 35 4.53 -15.95 15.17
N GLN A 36 5.03 -17.12 15.58
CA GLN A 36 6.47 -17.43 15.56
C GLN A 36 7.07 -17.40 14.15
N TRP A 37 6.30 -17.70 13.10
CA TRP A 37 6.79 -17.61 11.72
C TRP A 37 6.97 -16.16 11.26
N ALA A 38 6.26 -15.24 11.90
CA ALA A 38 6.37 -13.82 11.68
C ALA A 38 7.32 -13.15 12.69
N GLY A 39 8.06 -13.92 13.50
CA GLY A 39 9.01 -13.42 14.49
C GLY A 39 8.37 -12.73 15.70
N ILE A 40 7.15 -13.14 16.05
CA ILE A 40 6.38 -12.59 17.17
C ILE A 40 6.36 -13.61 18.30
N ASP A 41 7.04 -13.28 19.40
CA ASP A 41 7.08 -14.11 20.61
C ASP A 41 6.34 -13.42 21.76
N GLY A 42 5.42 -14.15 22.39
CA GLY A 42 4.70 -13.68 23.58
C GLY A 42 3.87 -12.41 23.36
N ALA A 43 3.89 -11.51 24.33
CA ALA A 43 3.15 -10.25 24.33
C ALA A 43 4.13 -9.07 24.45
N PRO A 44 4.77 -8.65 23.33
CA PRO A 44 5.83 -7.65 23.37
C PRO A 44 5.31 -6.28 23.87
N PRO A 45 6.14 -5.54 24.64
CA PRO A 45 5.83 -4.19 25.06
C PRO A 45 5.69 -3.24 23.86
N LEU A 46 5.08 -2.07 24.08
CA LEU A 46 4.77 -1.10 23.01
C LEU A 46 5.98 -0.78 22.12
N ALA A 47 7.15 -0.53 22.73
CA ALA A 47 8.36 -0.18 21.99
C ALA A 47 8.77 -1.29 20.99
N GLU A 48 8.63 -2.55 21.38
CA GLU A 48 8.95 -3.69 20.52
C GLU A 48 7.90 -3.88 19.41
N ARG A 49 6.63 -3.58 19.66
CA ARG A 49 5.58 -3.59 18.62
C ARG A 49 5.80 -2.52 17.56
N LEU A 50 6.18 -1.31 17.98
CA LEU A 50 6.54 -0.23 17.06
C LEU A 50 7.82 -0.57 16.30
N ALA A 51 8.83 -1.12 16.97
CA ALA A 51 10.05 -1.59 16.31
C ALA A 51 9.77 -2.70 15.29
N TYR A 52 8.84 -3.60 15.61
CA TYR A 52 8.38 -4.64 14.69
C TYR A 52 7.71 -4.03 13.45
N ALA A 53 6.75 -3.11 13.64
CA ALA A 53 6.09 -2.39 12.55
C ALA A 53 7.11 -1.72 11.60
N LEU A 54 8.08 -0.99 12.16
CA LEU A 54 9.15 -0.35 11.39
C LEU A 54 9.97 -1.35 10.56
N ARG A 55 10.31 -2.52 11.13
CA ARG A 55 11.08 -3.56 10.42
C ARG A 55 10.26 -4.16 9.27
N VAL A 56 8.99 -4.49 9.52
CA VAL A 56 8.13 -5.07 8.47
C VAL A 56 7.77 -4.05 7.39
N ASP A 57 7.79 -2.75 7.67
CA ASP A 57 7.54 -1.69 6.69
C ASP A 57 8.73 -1.35 5.79
N LEU A 58 9.94 -1.82 6.10
CA LEU A 58 11.13 -1.56 5.28
C LEU A 58 10.90 -1.83 3.77
N PRO A 59 10.27 -2.94 3.35
CA PRO A 59 9.94 -3.19 1.94
C PRO A 59 9.08 -2.10 1.28
N ILE A 60 8.17 -1.44 2.02
CA ILE A 60 7.34 -0.34 1.48
C ILE A 60 8.21 0.86 1.10
N PHE A 61 9.21 1.18 1.93
CA PHE A 61 10.17 2.24 1.63
C PHE A 61 11.13 1.87 0.51
N LEU A 62 11.53 0.59 0.41
CA LEU A 62 12.32 0.10 -0.73
C LEU A 62 11.55 0.23 -2.06
N TRP A 63 10.24 -0.05 -2.05
CA TRP A 63 9.38 0.21 -3.20
C TRP A 63 9.38 1.70 -3.60
N LEU A 64 9.16 2.59 -2.62
CA LEU A 64 9.16 4.04 -2.86
C LEU A 64 10.52 4.53 -3.40
N ALA A 65 11.63 4.06 -2.84
CA ALA A 65 12.97 4.33 -3.33
C ALA A 65 13.17 3.84 -4.78
N GLY A 66 12.60 2.69 -5.12
CA GLY A 66 12.52 2.18 -6.49
C GLY A 66 11.80 3.14 -7.44
N CYS A 67 10.63 3.66 -7.06
CA CYS A 67 9.91 4.67 -7.84
C CYS A 67 10.75 5.95 -8.04
N VAL A 68 11.42 6.42 -6.99
CA VAL A 68 12.33 7.58 -7.07
C VAL A 68 13.46 7.31 -8.06
N ARG A 69 14.11 6.14 -7.96
CA ARG A 69 15.19 5.74 -8.87
C ARG A 69 14.72 5.71 -10.32
N VAL A 70 13.52 5.22 -10.61
CA VAL A 70 12.97 5.20 -11.98
C VAL A 70 12.82 6.62 -12.53
N VAL A 71 12.20 7.54 -11.77
CA VAL A 71 12.05 8.95 -12.18
C VAL A 71 13.40 9.63 -12.36
N ALA A 72 14.32 9.48 -11.39
CA ALA A 72 15.67 10.03 -11.47
C ALA A 72 16.42 9.52 -12.71
N SER A 73 16.27 8.23 -13.02
CA SER A 73 16.85 7.57 -14.20
C SER A 73 16.33 8.12 -15.53
N VAL A 74 15.06 8.54 -15.59
CA VAL A 74 14.49 9.19 -16.78
C VAL A 74 15.02 10.61 -16.91
N ARG A 75 14.97 11.40 -15.83
CA ARG A 75 15.44 12.79 -15.81
C ARG A 75 16.92 12.92 -16.16
N PHE A 76 17.76 11.99 -15.69
CA PHE A 76 19.18 12.00 -16.01
C PHE A 76 19.45 11.87 -17.52
N ARG A 77 18.65 11.05 -18.22
CA ARG A 77 18.85 10.69 -19.63
C ARG A 77 18.03 11.54 -20.62
N SER A 78 17.26 12.51 -20.14
CA SER A 78 16.33 13.30 -20.96
C SER A 78 16.59 14.78 -20.75
N ASP A 79 17.06 15.47 -21.79
CA ASP A 79 17.31 16.92 -21.73
C ASP A 79 16.03 17.69 -21.39
N ALA A 80 14.89 17.24 -21.90
CA ALA A 80 13.58 17.84 -21.64
C ALA A 80 13.15 17.68 -20.17
N ASP A 81 13.50 16.56 -19.53
CA ASP A 81 13.06 16.27 -18.16
C ASP A 81 14.10 16.63 -17.09
N ARG A 82 15.36 16.89 -17.49
CA ARG A 82 16.49 17.17 -16.59
C ARG A 82 16.27 18.40 -15.70
N PRO A 83 15.70 19.53 -16.17
CA PRO A 83 15.45 20.69 -15.32
C PRO A 83 14.52 20.37 -14.13
N GLY A 84 13.65 19.37 -14.29
CA GLY A 84 12.69 18.95 -13.28
C GLY A 84 11.33 19.63 -13.42
N SER A 85 10.40 19.19 -12.57
CA SER A 85 8.96 19.49 -12.67
C SER A 85 8.57 20.94 -12.44
N ALA A 86 9.49 21.79 -11.95
CA ALA A 86 9.25 23.22 -11.77
C ALA A 86 9.35 24.03 -13.07
N TYR A 87 10.00 23.49 -14.11
CA TYR A 87 10.35 24.25 -15.31
C TYR A 87 9.51 23.87 -16.54
N ALA A 88 8.99 22.64 -16.58
CA ALA A 88 8.13 22.17 -17.66
C ALA A 88 7.25 20.98 -17.22
N PRO A 89 6.11 20.73 -17.90
CA PRO A 89 5.37 19.49 -17.77
C PRO A 89 6.24 18.27 -18.12
N PRO A 90 5.95 17.09 -17.53
CA PRO A 90 6.72 15.88 -17.81
C PRO A 90 6.58 15.45 -19.27
N SER A 91 7.67 14.96 -19.86
CA SER A 91 7.63 14.33 -21.19
C SER A 91 6.71 13.09 -21.19
N ALA A 92 6.32 12.61 -22.38
CA ALA A 92 5.54 11.37 -22.50
C ALA A 92 6.21 10.16 -21.82
N ARG A 93 7.55 10.14 -21.78
CA ARG A 93 8.33 9.09 -21.10
C ARG A 93 8.31 9.23 -19.58
N LEU A 94 8.23 10.46 -19.07
CA LEU A 94 8.24 10.73 -17.63
C LEU A 94 6.83 10.74 -17.01
N ALA A 95 5.78 11.02 -17.79
CA ALA A 95 4.43 11.24 -17.28
C ALA A 95 3.91 10.09 -16.40
N ALA A 96 3.98 8.84 -16.90
CA ALA A 96 3.52 7.69 -16.13
C ALA A 96 4.41 7.38 -14.90
N PRO A 97 5.76 7.30 -15.02
CA PRO A 97 6.63 7.13 -13.86
C PRO A 97 6.47 8.20 -12.77
N ALA A 98 6.33 9.47 -13.17
CA ALA A 98 6.13 10.58 -12.22
C ALA A 98 4.79 10.44 -11.47
N ALA A 99 3.73 10.08 -12.17
CA ALA A 99 2.43 9.85 -11.54
C ALA A 99 2.43 8.63 -10.60
N VAL A 100 3.12 7.54 -10.98
CA VAL A 100 3.30 6.37 -10.10
C VAL A 100 4.11 6.73 -8.86
N LEU A 101 5.17 7.53 -8.98
CA LEU A 101 5.96 8.00 -7.85
C LEU A 101 5.11 8.86 -6.90
N GLN A 102 4.41 9.87 -7.41
CA GLN A 102 3.58 10.75 -6.60
C GLN A 102 2.52 9.96 -5.82
N ASN A 103 1.80 9.08 -6.51
CA ASN A 103 0.80 8.25 -5.87
C ASN A 103 1.43 7.28 -4.86
N SER A 104 2.59 6.69 -5.17
CA SER A 104 3.27 5.79 -4.23
C SER A 104 3.77 6.53 -2.98
N LEU A 105 4.19 7.80 -3.09
CA LEU A 105 4.54 8.63 -1.94
C LEU A 105 3.33 8.85 -1.03
N GLU A 106 2.21 9.31 -1.60
CA GLU A 106 0.96 9.55 -0.85
C GLU A 106 0.47 8.27 -0.16
N GLN A 107 0.43 7.15 -0.90
CA GLN A 107 -0.03 5.88 -0.34
C GLN A 107 0.95 5.29 0.68
N THR A 108 2.27 5.46 0.52
CA THR A 108 3.25 5.00 1.51
C THR A 108 3.09 5.78 2.81
N VAL A 109 2.90 7.10 2.77
CA VAL A 109 2.69 7.92 3.98
C VAL A 109 1.45 7.46 4.75
N LEU A 110 0.34 7.20 4.06
CA LEU A 110 -0.88 6.70 4.68
C LEU A 110 -0.71 5.28 5.25
N ALA A 111 -0.19 4.34 4.46
CA ALA A 111 0.01 2.96 4.89
C ALA A 111 0.94 2.88 6.10
N PHE A 112 2.08 3.56 6.05
CA PHE A 112 3.05 3.62 7.14
C PHE A 112 2.45 4.21 8.42
N GLY A 113 1.75 5.34 8.31
CA GLY A 113 1.05 5.93 9.46
C GLY A 113 0.00 4.99 10.04
N GLY A 114 -0.76 4.31 9.17
CA GLY A 114 -1.75 3.31 9.57
C GLY A 114 -1.15 2.11 10.29
N HIS A 115 -0.03 1.59 9.82
CA HIS A 115 0.67 0.46 10.46
C HIS A 115 1.24 0.82 11.83
N LEU A 116 1.83 2.02 11.97
CA LEU A 116 2.33 2.49 13.26
C LEU A 116 1.19 2.71 14.28
N ILE A 117 0.09 3.34 13.85
CA ILE A 117 -1.09 3.52 14.72
C ILE A 117 -1.67 2.16 15.10
N LEU A 118 -1.79 1.24 14.15
CA LEU A 118 -2.31 -0.09 14.43
C LEU A 118 -1.43 -0.84 15.44
N ALA A 119 -0.10 -0.75 15.32
CA ALA A 119 0.86 -1.38 16.23
C ALA A 119 0.77 -0.90 17.69
N THR A 120 0.21 0.29 17.95
CA THR A 120 -0.03 0.73 19.34
C THR A 120 -1.13 -0.10 20.01
N THR A 121 -2.12 -0.54 19.23
CA THR A 121 -3.34 -1.22 19.69
C THR A 121 -3.26 -2.75 19.64
N LEU A 122 -2.47 -3.31 18.71
CA LEU A 122 -2.30 -4.76 18.55
C LEU A 122 -1.56 -5.38 19.74
N ARG A 123 -1.88 -6.63 20.08
CA ARG A 123 -1.26 -7.36 21.20
C ARG A 123 -0.79 -8.74 20.76
N GLY A 124 0.42 -9.14 21.17
CA GLY A 124 0.95 -10.49 20.97
C GLY A 124 0.68 -11.04 19.56
N PRO A 125 -0.05 -12.17 19.42
CA PRO A 125 -0.33 -12.82 18.14
C PRO A 125 -0.92 -11.92 17.06
N GLU A 126 -1.65 -10.87 17.42
CA GLU A 126 -2.35 -10.01 16.46
C GLU A 126 -1.40 -9.22 15.55
N LEU A 127 -0.13 -9.09 15.94
CA LEU A 127 0.92 -8.44 15.14
C LEU A 127 1.14 -9.11 13.77
N VAL A 128 0.67 -10.34 13.57
CA VAL A 128 0.66 -11.03 12.26
C VAL A 128 -0.09 -10.26 11.17
N LEU A 129 -0.98 -9.35 11.55
CA LEU A 129 -1.70 -8.50 10.60
C LEU A 129 -0.76 -7.51 9.89
N LEU A 130 0.30 -7.03 10.55
CA LEU A 130 1.22 -6.06 9.97
C LEU A 130 1.97 -6.59 8.74
N PRO A 131 2.67 -7.73 8.76
CA PRO A 131 3.30 -8.27 7.56
C PRO A 131 2.28 -8.62 6.46
N ALA A 132 1.07 -9.04 6.81
CA ALA A 132 0.00 -9.28 5.84
C ALA A 132 -0.45 -7.99 5.13
N LEU A 133 -0.63 -6.91 5.88
CA LEU A 133 -0.95 -5.58 5.34
C LEU A 133 0.16 -5.03 4.44
N VAL A 134 1.42 -5.20 4.84
CA VAL A 134 2.60 -4.86 4.01
C VAL A 134 2.60 -5.63 2.70
N ALA A 135 2.35 -6.94 2.75
CA ALA A 135 2.31 -7.77 1.55
C ALA A 135 1.19 -7.35 0.59
N LEU A 136 -0.02 -7.08 1.11
CA LEU A 136 -1.14 -6.57 0.33
C LEU A 136 -0.83 -5.21 -0.30
N TYR A 137 -0.26 -4.29 0.48
CA TYR A 137 0.17 -2.97 0.01
C TYR A 137 1.13 -3.11 -1.17
N LEU A 138 2.21 -3.88 -1.00
CA LEU A 138 3.23 -4.06 -2.03
C LEU A 138 2.66 -4.71 -3.29
N PHE A 139 1.83 -5.74 -3.14
CA PHE A 139 1.19 -6.38 -4.28
C PHE A 139 0.27 -5.42 -5.02
N GLY A 140 -0.45 -4.56 -4.29
CA GLY A 140 -1.24 -3.47 -4.84
C GLY A 140 -0.38 -2.48 -5.62
N ARG A 141 0.78 -2.10 -5.07
CA ARG A 141 1.70 -1.19 -5.73
C ARG A 141 2.30 -1.73 -7.01
N VAL A 142 2.74 -2.99 -6.98
CA VAL A 142 3.29 -3.71 -8.13
C VAL A 142 2.25 -3.78 -9.25
N THR A 143 1.06 -4.29 -8.95
CA THR A 143 -0.02 -4.44 -9.94
C THR A 143 -0.48 -3.09 -10.49
N PHE A 144 -0.58 -2.06 -9.66
CA PHE A 144 -0.89 -0.71 -10.11
C PHE A 144 0.16 -0.16 -11.08
N ALA A 145 1.44 -0.24 -10.73
CA ALA A 145 2.49 0.37 -11.54
C ALA A 145 2.60 -0.29 -12.92
N PHE A 146 2.49 -1.63 -12.99
CA PHE A 146 2.50 -2.36 -14.25
C PHE A 146 1.24 -2.11 -15.11
N ALA A 147 0.09 -1.87 -14.48
CA ALA A 147 -1.16 -1.61 -15.19
C ALA A 147 -1.39 -0.14 -15.49
N TYR A 148 -0.63 0.79 -14.88
CA TYR A 148 -0.81 2.23 -15.02
C TYR A 148 -0.89 2.72 -16.48
N PRO A 149 0.00 2.28 -17.39
CA PRO A 149 -0.05 2.75 -18.78
C PRO A 149 -1.25 2.23 -19.57
N LYS A 150 -2.00 1.25 -19.04
CA LYS A 150 -3.09 0.55 -19.73
C LYS A 150 -4.47 1.16 -19.46
N GLY A 151 -4.55 2.29 -18.75
CA GLY A 151 -5.81 3.00 -18.46
C GLY A 151 -6.36 2.77 -17.05
N ALA A 152 -7.48 3.43 -16.74
CA ALA A 152 -8.02 3.50 -15.38
C ALA A 152 -8.57 2.15 -14.88
N ALA A 153 -9.35 1.45 -15.70
CA ALA A 153 -9.85 0.13 -15.33
C ALA A 153 -8.74 -0.89 -15.08
N ALA A 154 -7.66 -0.86 -15.87
CA ALA A 154 -6.55 -1.80 -15.73
C ALA A 154 -5.81 -1.64 -14.39
N ARG A 155 -5.61 -0.39 -13.94
CA ARG A 155 -4.91 -0.07 -12.68
C ARG A 155 -5.82 -0.09 -11.43
N ALA A 156 -7.13 -0.29 -11.62
CA ALA A 156 -8.12 -0.22 -10.55
C ALA A 156 -7.87 -1.25 -9.44
N PHE A 157 -7.56 -2.50 -9.80
CA PHE A 157 -7.24 -3.55 -8.82
C PHE A 157 -6.10 -3.14 -7.88
N GLY A 158 -4.97 -2.70 -8.44
CA GLY A 158 -3.80 -2.31 -7.66
C GLY A 158 -4.04 -1.08 -6.78
N MET A 159 -4.78 -0.08 -7.30
CA MET A 159 -5.22 1.06 -6.48
C MET A 159 -6.09 0.62 -5.32
N ALA A 160 -7.13 -0.14 -5.61
CA ALA A 160 -8.09 -0.56 -4.61
C ALA A 160 -7.46 -1.47 -3.56
N LEU A 161 -6.51 -2.33 -3.95
CA LEU A 161 -5.82 -3.21 -3.02
C LEU A 161 -4.93 -2.42 -2.04
N THR A 162 -4.20 -1.44 -2.56
CA THR A 162 -3.38 -0.52 -1.75
C THR A 162 -4.25 0.28 -0.78
N GLY A 163 -5.37 0.82 -1.29
CA GLY A 163 -6.31 1.59 -0.47
C GLY A 163 -7.03 0.74 0.56
N ALA A 164 -7.48 -0.47 0.19
CA ALA A 164 -8.20 -1.37 1.07
C ALA A 164 -7.32 -1.88 2.22
N SER A 165 -6.05 -2.23 1.97
CA SER A 165 -5.13 -2.61 3.05
C SER A 165 -4.90 -1.44 4.02
N THR A 166 -4.67 -0.23 3.49
CA THR A 166 -4.48 0.98 4.31
C THR A 166 -5.72 1.31 5.14
N LEU A 167 -6.90 1.28 4.52
CA LEU A 167 -8.17 1.52 5.21
C LEU A 167 -8.48 0.44 6.25
N ALA A 168 -8.14 -0.82 5.98
CA ALA A 168 -8.27 -1.89 6.96
C ALA A 168 -7.40 -1.63 8.19
N ALA A 169 -6.15 -1.18 8.01
CA ALA A 169 -5.28 -0.83 9.14
C ALA A 169 -5.89 0.25 10.03
N TYR A 170 -6.40 1.33 9.42
CA TYR A 170 -7.08 2.40 10.17
C TYR A 170 -8.37 1.93 10.82
N ALA A 171 -9.22 1.19 10.10
CA ALA A 171 -10.49 0.71 10.62
C ALA A 171 -10.31 -0.22 11.82
N ILE A 172 -9.34 -1.14 11.76
CA ILE A 172 -9.02 -2.04 12.87
C ILE A 172 -8.47 -1.23 14.04
N ALA A 173 -7.54 -0.30 13.81
CA ALA A 173 -7.00 0.53 14.89
C ALA A 173 -8.09 1.36 15.58
N ILE A 174 -8.96 2.01 14.81
CA ILE A 174 -10.10 2.77 15.32
C ILE A 174 -11.00 1.87 16.17
N PHE A 175 -11.35 0.69 15.65
CA PHE A 175 -12.18 -0.26 16.38
C PHE A 175 -11.54 -0.69 17.71
N GLN A 176 -10.25 -0.98 17.72
CA GLN A 176 -9.52 -1.37 18.95
C GLN A 176 -9.44 -0.23 19.96
N ILE A 177 -9.20 1.01 19.50
CA ILE A 177 -9.22 2.21 20.36
C ILE A 177 -10.59 2.39 21.01
N PHE A 178 -11.68 2.20 20.24
CA PHE A 178 -13.04 2.25 20.79
C PHE A 178 -13.29 1.16 21.84
N LEU A 179 -12.63 0.01 21.74
CA LEU A 179 -12.67 -1.06 22.75
C LEU A 179 -11.75 -0.80 23.96
N GLY A 180 -11.10 0.37 24.04
CA GLY A 180 -10.24 0.76 25.17
C GLY A 180 -8.85 0.13 25.13
N ARG A 181 -8.35 -0.21 23.94
CA ARG A 181 -7.03 -0.82 23.75
C ARG A 181 -5.99 0.15 23.21
#